data_AF-A0A6B3UMN4-F1
#
_entry.id   AF-A0A6B3UMN4-F1
#
_cell.length_a   1.000
_cell.length_b   1.000
_cell.length_c   1.000
_cell.angle_alpha   90.00
_cell.angle_beta   90.00
_cell.angle_gamma   90.00
#
_symmetry.space_group_name_H-M   'P 1'
#
loop_
_entity.id
_entity.type
_entity.pdbx_description
1 polymer ?
#
loop_
_entity_poly.entity_id
_entity_poly.type
_entity_poly.pdbx_seq_one_letter_code
_entity_poly.pdbx_strand_id
1 'polypeptide(L)'
;MQLTQLQRSAAQAIVSIFETGRPTGGYGRVTVLQGDTGRLTYGRFQTTLGSGALYFLIKDYVERPGAIYVSALAKYLGRLLKRDGALDHDGALHRTLKAAGEDPVMRQAQDDFFDRNFWTPAVAAARALGVTTPLGVAVIYDSKVHGSFERVRDRTLRQVGPPSAVGEETWISAYVANRRAYLAQHAQPILRKTVYRMAAFERLIRDDNWDLDLPFKVGGFRIDEKTLRAGPAKGRAARILAPADTPMKGDDVREVQARLRELGYGADPTGAYDDDTVELVRKFQEAHGLKVDGAVGPATRASLETARPATPNAAHAEAAPEPAVLAAAPHPA
;
A
#
# COMPACT_ATOMS: atom_id res chain seq x y z
N MET A 1 -12.61 24.37 2.90
CA MET A 1 -13.60 23.45 3.52
C MET A 1 -12.84 22.37 4.30
N GLN A 2 -13.36 21.89 5.44
CA GLN A 2 -12.78 20.71 6.12
C GLN A 2 -13.52 19.45 5.62
N LEU A 3 -12.78 18.39 5.29
CA LEU A 3 -13.34 17.08 4.95
C LEU A 3 -14.22 16.58 6.10
N THR A 4 -15.31 15.90 5.77
CA THR A 4 -16.08 15.14 6.77
C THR A 4 -15.22 14.00 7.36
N GLN A 5 -15.60 13.49 8.54
CA GLN A 5 -14.92 12.33 9.13
C GLN A 5 -14.94 11.11 8.19
N LEU A 6 -16.03 10.93 7.44
CA LEU A 6 -16.18 9.83 6.50
C LEU A 6 -15.25 9.98 5.29
N GLN A 7 -15.17 11.19 4.71
CA GLN A 7 -14.25 11.51 3.61
C GLN A 7 -12.78 11.37 4.04
N ARG A 8 -12.45 11.82 5.25
CA ARG A 8 -11.13 11.59 5.85
C ARG A 8 -10.82 10.09 5.97
N SER A 9 -11.77 9.31 6.48
CA SER A 9 -11.60 7.87 6.65
C SER A 9 -11.43 7.17 5.29
N ALA A 10 -12.17 7.61 4.27
CA ALA A 10 -12.03 7.14 2.90
C ALA A 10 -10.62 7.44 2.34
N ALA A 11 -10.12 8.67 2.48
CA ALA A 11 -8.77 9.04 2.05
C ALA A 11 -7.68 8.20 2.76
N GLN A 12 -7.83 7.99 4.07
CA GLN A 12 -6.92 7.14 4.87
C GLN A 12 -6.99 5.66 4.46
N ALA A 13 -8.18 5.16 4.10
CA ALA A 13 -8.35 3.79 3.61
C ALA A 13 -7.63 3.56 2.28
N ILE A 14 -7.68 4.53 1.35
CA ILE A 14 -6.94 4.46 0.07
C ILE A 14 -5.44 4.24 0.33
N VAL A 15 -4.83 5.09 1.15
CA VAL A 15 -3.40 4.98 1.48
C VAL A 15 -3.11 3.68 2.23
N SER A 16 -3.98 3.26 3.15
CA SER A 16 -3.81 2.01 3.89
C SER A 16 -3.81 0.77 2.98
N ILE A 17 -4.65 0.77 1.95
CA ILE A 17 -4.64 -0.28 0.91
C ILE A 17 -3.31 -0.28 0.18
N PHE A 18 -2.75 0.89 -0.16
CA PHE A 18 -1.47 0.95 -0.85
C PHE A 18 -0.28 0.52 0.01
N GLU A 19 -0.30 0.81 1.30
CA GLU A 19 0.79 0.45 2.23
C GLU A 19 0.71 -1.01 2.67
N THR A 20 -0.50 -1.52 2.91
CA THR A 20 -0.68 -2.79 3.63
C THR A 20 -1.55 -3.80 2.89
N GLY A 21 -2.14 -3.41 1.76
CA GLY A 21 -3.16 -4.21 1.07
C GLY A 21 -4.43 -4.37 1.89
N ARG A 22 -4.71 -3.47 2.84
CA ARG A 22 -5.90 -3.54 3.72
C ARG A 22 -6.46 -2.14 3.97
N PRO A 23 -7.80 -1.95 3.91
CA PRO A 23 -8.43 -0.67 4.25
C PRO A 23 -8.16 -0.21 5.69
N THR A 24 -8.08 -1.16 6.62
CA THR A 24 -7.92 -0.88 8.07
C THR A 24 -6.48 -0.96 8.56
N GLY A 25 -5.51 -1.30 7.70
CA GLY A 25 -4.11 -1.47 8.12
C GLY A 25 -3.84 -2.70 9.01
N GLY A 26 -2.64 -2.73 9.63
CA GLY A 26 -2.19 -3.81 10.51
C GLY A 26 -1.56 -3.29 11.81
N TYR A 27 -2.38 -2.90 12.78
CA TYR A 27 -1.93 -2.30 14.05
C TYR A 27 -0.97 -3.18 14.88
N GLY A 28 -1.11 -4.50 14.82
CA GLY A 28 -0.21 -5.45 15.49
C GLY A 28 0.92 -5.99 14.61
N ARG A 29 1.14 -5.44 13.40
CA ARG A 29 2.15 -5.95 12.48
C ARG A 29 3.54 -5.60 13.00
N VAL A 30 4.38 -6.62 13.20
CA VAL A 30 5.80 -6.49 13.57
C VAL A 30 6.63 -7.11 12.45
N THR A 31 7.63 -6.38 11.94
CA THR A 31 8.53 -6.87 10.88
C THR A 31 9.97 -6.43 11.13
N VAL A 32 10.91 -7.21 10.61
CA VAL A 32 12.34 -6.86 10.52
C VAL A 32 12.76 -7.25 9.11
N LEU A 33 13.13 -6.27 8.29
CA LEU A 33 13.58 -6.51 6.91
C LEU A 33 15.11 -6.63 6.91
N GLN A 34 15.63 -7.79 6.50
CA GLN A 34 17.07 -7.98 6.39
C GLN A 34 17.66 -7.07 5.30
N GLY A 35 18.76 -6.38 5.63
CA GLY A 35 19.46 -5.48 4.71
C GLY A 35 18.89 -4.06 4.61
N ASP A 36 17.81 -3.74 5.32
CA ASP A 36 17.24 -2.40 5.40
C ASP A 36 17.74 -1.64 6.65
N THR A 37 18.02 -0.35 6.49
CA THR A 37 18.30 0.59 7.59
C THR A 37 17.11 0.75 8.57
N GLY A 38 15.92 0.30 8.17
CA GLY A 38 14.65 0.38 8.90
C GLY A 38 14.53 -0.48 10.18
N ARG A 39 15.35 -1.52 10.40
CA ARG A 39 15.34 -2.33 11.65
C ARG A 39 13.92 -2.82 12.05
N LEU A 40 13.69 -3.12 13.33
CA LEU A 40 12.38 -3.42 13.90
C LEU A 40 11.33 -2.37 13.50
N THR A 41 10.25 -2.85 12.91
CA THR A 41 9.17 -2.05 12.33
C THR A 41 7.83 -2.52 12.89
N TYR A 42 6.98 -1.58 13.30
CA TYR A 42 5.73 -1.86 14.00
C TYR A 42 4.54 -1.04 13.51
N GLY A 43 3.36 -1.66 13.48
CA GLY A 43 2.08 -0.99 13.39
C GLY A 43 1.57 -0.74 11.98
N ARG A 44 0.37 -0.15 11.89
CA ARG A 44 -0.35 0.14 10.64
C ARG A 44 0.47 0.94 9.64
N PHE A 45 1.32 1.84 10.15
CA PHE A 45 2.13 2.75 9.35
C PHE A 45 3.63 2.43 9.39
N GLN A 46 3.98 1.21 9.81
CA GLN A 46 5.35 0.68 9.78
C GLN A 46 6.37 1.63 10.43
N THR A 47 6.08 2.06 11.67
CA THR A 47 6.97 2.90 12.47
C THR A 47 8.24 2.14 12.83
N THR A 48 9.40 2.73 12.58
CA THR A 48 10.69 2.01 12.63
C THR A 48 11.58 2.37 13.82
N LEU A 49 12.37 1.40 14.28
CA LEU A 49 13.43 1.58 15.27
C LEU A 49 14.58 2.42 14.70
N GLY A 50 14.96 2.18 13.44
CA GLY A 50 16.09 2.87 12.80
C GLY A 50 15.90 4.38 12.73
N SER A 51 14.68 4.85 12.46
CA SER A 51 14.35 6.29 12.46
C SER A 51 14.22 6.89 13.87
N GLY A 52 14.04 6.06 14.90
CA GLY A 52 13.66 6.49 16.24
C GLY A 52 12.16 6.78 16.40
N ALA A 53 11.36 6.72 15.34
CA ALA A 53 9.91 6.96 15.42
C ALA A 53 9.21 5.95 16.34
N LEU A 54 9.72 4.71 16.42
CA LEU A 54 9.15 3.68 17.28
C LEU A 54 9.20 4.07 18.76
N TYR A 55 10.26 4.76 19.20
CA TYR A 55 10.34 5.27 20.56
C TYR A 55 9.19 6.24 20.88
N PHE A 56 8.94 7.22 20.00
CA PHE A 56 7.92 8.22 20.23
C PHE A 56 6.51 7.63 20.24
N LEU A 57 6.23 6.67 19.36
CA LEU A 57 4.95 5.95 19.37
C LEU A 57 4.74 5.19 20.68
N ILE A 58 5.74 4.42 21.12
CA ILE A 58 5.62 3.64 22.36
C ILE A 58 5.57 4.55 23.59
N LYS A 59 6.33 5.65 23.62
CA LYS A 59 6.26 6.65 24.69
C LYS A 59 4.86 7.26 24.80
N ASP A 60 4.29 7.71 23.69
CA ASP A 60 2.92 8.26 23.65
C ASP A 60 1.91 7.22 24.17
N TYR A 61 1.99 5.97 23.68
CA TYR A 61 1.09 4.91 24.14
C TYR A 61 1.14 4.64 25.65
N VAL A 62 2.34 4.51 26.23
CA VAL A 62 2.47 4.17 27.66
C VAL A 62 2.08 5.33 28.59
N GLU A 63 2.00 6.56 28.07
CA GLU A 63 1.54 7.75 28.78
C GLU A 63 0.02 7.94 28.68
N ARG A 64 -0.68 7.18 27.83
CA ARG A 64 -2.13 7.31 27.65
C ARG A 64 -2.92 6.60 28.74
N PRO A 65 -3.96 7.25 29.31
CA PRO A 65 -4.90 6.60 30.21
C PRO A 65 -5.57 5.38 29.57
N GLY A 66 -5.68 4.29 30.32
CA GLY A 66 -6.36 3.06 29.87
C GLY A 66 -5.52 2.13 29.00
N ALA A 67 -4.25 2.45 28.72
CA ALA A 67 -3.35 1.55 28.00
C ALA A 67 -3.10 0.25 28.80
N ILE A 68 -3.24 -0.90 28.14
CA ILE A 68 -3.16 -2.23 28.78
C ILE A 68 -1.71 -2.70 28.98
N TYR A 69 -0.82 -2.41 28.01
CA TYR A 69 0.54 -2.96 27.96
C TYR A 69 1.61 -2.01 28.50
N VAL A 70 1.25 -1.07 29.38
CA VAL A 70 2.15 -0.01 29.91
C VAL A 70 3.42 -0.61 30.51
N SER A 71 3.30 -1.42 31.56
CA SER A 71 4.47 -1.99 32.24
C SER A 71 5.32 -2.89 31.32
N ALA A 72 4.67 -3.60 30.40
CA ALA A 72 5.34 -4.51 29.48
C ALA A 72 6.18 -3.76 28.43
N LEU A 73 5.72 -2.58 27.98
CA LEU A 73 6.41 -1.77 26.97
C LEU A 73 7.31 -0.68 27.56
N ALA A 74 7.00 -0.11 28.74
CA ALA A 74 7.76 0.97 29.36
C ALA A 74 9.23 0.60 29.62
N LYS A 75 9.49 -0.65 30.00
CA LYS A 75 10.85 -1.16 30.22
C LYS A 75 11.75 -1.12 28.98
N TYR A 76 11.17 -1.02 27.78
CA TYR A 76 11.91 -0.94 26.53
C TYR A 76 12.22 0.50 26.09
N LEU A 77 11.62 1.54 26.69
CA LEU A 77 11.76 2.93 26.27
C LEU A 77 13.22 3.39 26.16
N GLY A 78 14.05 3.06 27.15
CA GLY A 78 15.47 3.44 27.13
C GLY A 78 16.25 2.79 25.97
N ARG A 79 15.94 1.53 25.65
CA ARG A 79 16.57 0.80 24.53
C ARG A 79 16.04 1.28 23.17
N LEU A 80 14.74 1.58 23.09
CA LEU A 80 14.10 2.18 21.91
C LEU A 80 14.68 3.56 21.60
N LEU A 81 14.88 4.41 22.61
CA LEU A 81 15.48 5.74 22.46
C LEU A 81 16.91 5.65 21.91
N LYS A 82 17.70 4.70 22.43
CA LYS A 82 19.07 4.42 21.97
C LYS A 82 19.14 3.68 20.64
N ARG A 83 17.99 3.31 20.05
CA ARG A 83 17.87 2.52 18.82
C ARG A 83 18.66 1.21 18.90
N ASP A 84 18.61 0.54 20.05
CA ASP A 84 19.35 -0.68 20.32
C ASP A 84 18.99 -1.80 19.33
N GLY A 85 19.97 -2.25 18.54
CA GLY A 85 19.78 -3.25 17.49
C GLY A 85 19.42 -4.63 17.99
N ALA A 86 19.73 -4.95 19.25
CA ALA A 86 19.32 -6.22 19.83
C ALA A 86 17.78 -6.36 19.93
N LEU A 87 17.02 -5.27 19.82
CA LEU A 87 15.56 -5.29 19.78
C LEU A 87 15.01 -5.92 18.49
N ASP A 88 15.80 -6.00 17.42
CA ASP A 88 15.41 -6.67 16.18
C ASP A 88 15.15 -8.17 16.40
N HIS A 89 15.71 -8.75 17.46
CA HIS A 89 15.57 -10.17 17.78
C HIS A 89 14.92 -10.42 19.17
N ASP A 90 14.40 -9.36 19.81
CA ASP A 90 13.76 -9.48 21.13
C ASP A 90 12.32 -10.03 20.99
N GLY A 91 12.20 -11.36 21.06
CA GLY A 91 10.92 -12.04 20.89
C GLY A 91 9.85 -11.66 21.93
N ALA A 92 10.25 -11.22 23.13
CA ALA A 92 9.30 -10.76 24.15
C ALA A 92 8.71 -9.40 23.75
N LEU A 93 9.53 -8.47 23.28
CA LEU A 93 9.06 -7.21 22.73
C LEU A 93 8.13 -7.44 21.53
N HIS A 94 8.52 -8.30 20.59
CA HIS A 94 7.71 -8.57 19.38
C HIS A 94 6.32 -9.09 19.72
N ARG A 95 6.23 -10.06 20.65
CA ARG A 95 4.94 -10.58 21.12
C ARG A 95 4.10 -9.49 21.80
N THR A 96 4.73 -8.66 22.63
CA THR A 96 4.05 -7.56 23.33
C THR A 96 3.51 -6.54 22.35
N LEU A 97 4.30 -6.12 21.35
CA LEU A 97 3.87 -5.20 20.30
C LEU A 97 2.70 -5.78 19.50
N LYS A 98 2.79 -7.05 19.10
CA LYS A 98 1.70 -7.72 18.38
C LYS A 98 0.40 -7.71 19.19
N ALA A 99 0.47 -8.01 20.48
CA ALA A 99 -0.68 -8.01 21.37
C ALA A 99 -1.22 -6.60 21.64
N ALA A 100 -0.32 -5.61 21.80
CA ALA A 100 -0.68 -4.22 21.96
C ALA A 100 -1.43 -3.67 20.74
N GLY A 101 -1.18 -4.17 19.53
CA GLY A 101 -1.95 -3.77 18.34
C GLY A 101 -3.46 -4.05 18.43
N GLU A 102 -3.90 -4.92 19.35
CA GLU A 102 -5.32 -5.16 19.62
C GLU A 102 -5.92 -4.21 20.67
N ASP A 103 -5.09 -3.50 21.43
CA ASP A 103 -5.53 -2.50 22.41
C ASP A 103 -6.09 -1.25 21.69
N PRO A 104 -7.36 -0.86 21.94
CA PRO A 104 -7.92 0.37 21.38
C PRO A 104 -7.08 1.62 21.63
N VAL A 105 -6.40 1.73 22.77
CA VAL A 105 -5.53 2.88 23.09
C VAL A 105 -4.28 2.89 22.22
N MET A 106 -3.71 1.72 21.93
CA MET A 106 -2.56 1.60 21.01
C MET A 106 -2.98 1.92 19.58
N ARG A 107 -4.17 1.48 19.16
CA ARG A 107 -4.71 1.81 17.85
C ARG A 107 -4.87 3.32 17.69
N GLN A 108 -5.46 3.98 18.68
CA GLN A 108 -5.57 5.44 18.71
C GLN A 108 -4.20 6.12 18.70
N ALA A 109 -3.22 5.59 19.46
CA ALA A 109 -1.86 6.13 19.47
C ALA A 109 -1.19 6.07 18.09
N GLN A 110 -1.36 4.96 17.35
CA GLN A 110 -0.85 4.83 16.00
C GLN A 110 -1.53 5.79 15.02
N ASP A 111 -2.86 5.93 15.12
CA ASP A 111 -3.62 6.84 14.27
C ASP A 111 -3.22 8.29 14.52
N ASP A 112 -3.16 8.72 15.79
CA ASP A 112 -2.74 10.09 16.15
C ASP A 112 -1.29 10.38 15.75
N PHE A 113 -0.38 9.41 15.98
CA PHE A 113 1.01 9.56 15.59
C PHE A 113 1.12 9.80 14.09
N PHE A 114 0.41 9.00 13.31
CA PHE A 114 0.43 9.12 11.87
C PHE A 114 -0.26 10.40 11.39
N ASP A 115 -1.36 10.79 12.02
CA ASP A 115 -2.07 12.02 11.71
C ASP A 115 -1.20 13.26 11.89
N ARG A 116 -0.41 13.31 12.97
CA ARG A 116 0.54 14.40 13.22
C ARG A 116 1.66 14.45 12.18
N ASN A 117 2.16 13.29 11.76
CA ASN A 117 3.34 13.21 10.89
C ASN A 117 3.02 13.28 9.39
N PHE A 118 1.81 12.90 8.95
CA PHE A 118 1.49 12.78 7.54
C PHE A 118 0.18 13.45 7.14
N TRP A 119 -0.92 13.19 7.86
CA TRP A 119 -2.22 13.77 7.52
C TRP A 119 -2.23 15.29 7.67
N THR A 120 -1.81 15.79 8.83
CA THR A 120 -1.79 17.23 9.13
C THR A 120 -0.91 18.01 8.14
N PRO A 121 0.35 17.58 7.84
CA PRO A 121 1.15 18.20 6.79
C PRO A 121 0.55 18.12 5.40
N ALA A 122 -0.15 17.02 5.06
CA ALA A 122 -0.83 16.89 3.77
C ALA A 122 -2.02 17.85 3.63
N VAL A 123 -2.86 17.96 4.64
CA VAL A 123 -3.99 18.90 4.67
C VAL A 123 -3.49 20.35 4.64
N ALA A 124 -2.41 20.66 5.36
CA ALA A 124 -1.78 21.99 5.29
C ALA A 124 -1.26 22.30 3.88
N ALA A 125 -0.62 21.33 3.22
CA ALA A 125 -0.15 21.48 1.84
C ALA A 125 -1.31 21.63 0.84
N ALA A 126 -2.38 20.85 0.99
CA ALA A 126 -3.59 20.98 0.18
C ALA A 126 -4.21 22.37 0.32
N ARG A 127 -4.36 22.85 1.57
CA ARG A 127 -4.86 24.20 1.85
C ARG A 127 -3.98 25.29 1.22
N ALA A 128 -2.66 25.15 1.30
CA ALA A 128 -1.73 26.11 0.70
C ALA A 128 -1.83 26.18 -0.84
N LEU A 129 -2.25 25.08 -1.48
CA LEU A 129 -2.50 25.01 -2.92
C LEU A 129 -3.94 25.39 -3.31
N GLY A 130 -4.83 25.60 -2.34
CA GLY A 130 -6.26 25.80 -2.60
C GLY A 130 -7.02 24.52 -2.99
N VAL A 131 -6.44 23.34 -2.72
CA VAL A 131 -7.06 22.04 -2.97
C VAL A 131 -8.03 21.71 -1.84
N THR A 132 -9.28 21.43 -2.20
CA THR A 132 -10.41 21.29 -1.26
C THR A 132 -11.21 20.00 -1.44
N THR A 133 -11.16 19.38 -2.62
CA THR A 133 -11.84 18.11 -2.89
C THR A 133 -11.24 16.99 -2.03
N PRO A 134 -12.08 16.09 -1.49
CA PRO A 134 -11.62 14.89 -0.78
C PRO A 134 -10.62 14.05 -1.58
N LEU A 135 -10.86 13.84 -2.87
CA LEU A 135 -9.95 13.12 -3.76
C LEU A 135 -8.61 13.85 -3.93
N GLY A 136 -8.63 15.17 -4.13
CA GLY A 136 -7.42 15.98 -4.23
C GLY A 136 -6.56 15.91 -2.95
N VAL A 137 -7.20 16.00 -1.78
CA VAL A 137 -6.52 15.83 -0.49
C VAL A 137 -5.95 14.42 -0.35
N ALA A 138 -6.66 13.37 -0.78
CA ALA A 138 -6.17 11.99 -0.76
C ALA A 138 -4.92 11.79 -1.65
N VAL A 139 -4.88 12.40 -2.84
CA VAL A 139 -3.71 12.37 -3.74
C VAL A 139 -2.50 13.03 -3.08
N ILE A 140 -2.67 14.21 -2.47
CA ILE A 140 -1.61 14.93 -1.78
C ILE A 140 -1.11 14.13 -0.58
N TYR A 141 -2.03 13.56 0.19
CA TYR A 141 -1.74 12.76 1.37
C TYR A 141 -0.96 11.49 1.02
N ASP A 142 -1.37 10.71 0.02
CA ASP A 142 -0.58 9.57 -0.47
C ASP A 142 0.81 10.01 -0.95
N SER A 143 0.91 11.15 -1.64
CA SER A 143 2.20 11.64 -2.12
C SER A 143 3.14 12.11 -1.01
N LYS A 144 2.60 12.61 0.11
CA LYS A 144 3.39 12.94 1.31
C LYS A 144 3.89 11.68 2.00
N VAL A 145 3.03 10.67 2.15
CA VAL A 145 3.41 9.37 2.73
C VAL A 145 4.49 8.68 1.89
N HIS A 146 4.34 8.71 0.57
CA HIS A 146 5.34 8.18 -0.36
C HIS A 146 6.62 9.05 -0.45
N GLY A 147 6.59 10.30 0.01
CA GLY A 147 7.73 11.24 -0.09
C GLY A 147 7.99 11.79 -1.49
N SER A 148 7.00 11.74 -2.40
CA SER A 148 7.12 12.31 -3.76
C SER A 148 6.52 13.70 -3.91
N PHE A 149 5.90 14.26 -2.87
CA PHE A 149 5.01 15.41 -2.99
C PHE A 149 5.67 16.65 -3.59
N GLU A 150 6.76 17.12 -2.99
CA GLU A 150 7.42 18.38 -3.36
C GLU A 150 7.90 18.34 -4.81
N ARG A 151 8.57 17.26 -5.20
CA ARG A 151 9.13 17.10 -6.54
C ARG A 151 8.04 17.09 -7.62
N VAL A 152 6.96 16.33 -7.40
CA VAL A 152 5.85 16.24 -8.36
C VAL A 152 5.03 17.53 -8.37
N ARG A 153 4.82 18.18 -7.21
CA ARG A 153 4.14 19.48 -7.09
C ARG A 153 4.85 20.52 -7.94
N ASP A 154 6.16 20.67 -7.75
CA ASP A 154 6.93 21.71 -8.44
C ASP A 154 6.97 21.46 -9.95
N ARG A 155 7.04 20.20 -10.38
CA ARG A 155 6.91 19.82 -11.79
C ARG A 155 5.53 20.19 -12.35
N THR A 156 4.47 19.87 -11.62
CA THR A 156 3.09 20.15 -12.04
C THR A 156 2.84 21.65 -12.12
N LEU A 157 3.27 22.42 -11.11
CA LEU A 157 3.19 23.87 -11.11
C LEU A 157 3.91 24.51 -12.31
N ARG A 158 5.08 24.01 -12.69
CA ARG A 158 5.79 24.49 -13.88
C ARG A 158 5.07 24.13 -15.19
N GLN A 159 4.41 22.99 -15.24
CA GLN A 159 3.78 22.49 -16.47
C GLN A 159 2.43 23.15 -16.74
N VAL A 160 1.58 23.28 -15.73
CA VAL A 160 0.19 23.74 -15.90
C VAL A 160 -0.15 24.98 -15.07
N GLY A 161 0.76 25.49 -14.25
CA GLY A 161 0.48 26.59 -13.33
C GLY A 161 -0.18 26.14 -12.01
N PRO A 162 -0.58 27.09 -11.14
CA PRO A 162 -1.22 26.79 -9.87
C PRO A 162 -2.70 26.37 -10.04
N PRO A 163 -3.30 25.64 -9.08
CA PRO A 163 -4.73 25.30 -9.11
C PRO A 163 -5.65 26.51 -9.27
N SER A 164 -5.26 27.68 -8.72
CA SER A 164 -6.01 28.92 -8.86
C SER A 164 -6.09 29.45 -10.31
N ALA A 165 -5.22 29.00 -11.21
CA ALA A 165 -5.21 29.40 -12.61
C ALA A 165 -5.94 28.40 -13.53
N VAL A 166 -5.87 27.10 -13.24
CA VAL A 166 -6.38 26.04 -14.14
C VAL A 166 -7.56 25.24 -13.59
N GLY A 167 -7.95 25.51 -12.35
CA GLY A 167 -8.93 24.71 -11.62
C GLY A 167 -8.30 23.53 -10.89
N GLU A 168 -8.91 23.15 -9.77
CA GLU A 168 -8.41 22.09 -8.89
C GLU A 168 -8.35 20.73 -9.60
N GLU A 169 -9.44 20.32 -10.26
CA GLU A 169 -9.56 19.02 -10.92
C GLU A 169 -8.53 18.85 -12.05
N THR A 170 -8.36 19.89 -12.87
CA THR A 170 -7.34 19.94 -13.92
C THR A 170 -5.94 19.78 -13.32
N TRP A 171 -5.66 20.50 -12.24
CA TRP A 171 -4.35 20.45 -11.60
C TRP A 171 -4.07 19.09 -10.96
N ILE A 172 -5.04 18.51 -10.24
CA ILE A 172 -4.91 17.17 -9.62
C ILE A 172 -4.74 16.09 -10.69
N SER A 173 -5.48 16.16 -11.80
CA SER A 173 -5.33 15.24 -12.92
C SER A 173 -3.92 15.32 -13.53
N ALA A 174 -3.41 16.53 -13.77
CA ALA A 174 -2.04 16.75 -14.23
C ALA A 174 -0.99 16.26 -13.22
N TYR A 175 -1.25 16.44 -11.93
CA TYR A 175 -0.39 15.96 -10.85
C TYR A 175 -0.28 14.43 -10.85
N VAL A 176 -1.42 13.73 -10.93
CA VAL A 176 -1.46 12.26 -10.97
C VAL A 176 -0.72 11.72 -12.20
N ALA A 177 -0.93 12.32 -13.37
CA ALA A 177 -0.21 11.96 -14.60
C ALA A 177 1.30 12.17 -14.47
N ASN A 178 1.73 13.30 -13.91
CA ASN A 178 3.16 13.59 -13.65
C ASN A 178 3.77 12.60 -12.66
N ARG A 179 3.03 12.24 -11.60
CA ARG A 179 3.48 11.26 -10.61
C ARG A 179 3.62 9.87 -11.20
N ARG A 180 2.67 9.47 -12.06
CA ARG A 180 2.74 8.20 -12.79
C ARG A 180 4.00 8.13 -13.64
N ALA A 181 4.27 9.15 -14.44
CA ALA A 181 5.47 9.23 -15.28
C ALA A 181 6.76 9.20 -14.44
N TYR A 182 6.79 9.96 -13.34
CA TYR A 182 7.92 9.99 -12.40
C TYR A 182 8.22 8.61 -11.81
N LEU A 183 7.20 7.88 -11.35
CA LEU A 183 7.36 6.55 -10.77
C LEU A 183 7.77 5.50 -11.82
N ALA A 184 7.17 5.53 -13.01
CA ALA A 184 7.45 4.57 -14.07
C ALA A 184 8.91 4.65 -14.56
N GLN A 185 9.48 5.85 -14.61
CA GLN A 185 10.84 6.10 -15.08
C GLN A 185 11.87 6.20 -13.95
N HIS A 186 11.47 5.95 -12.70
CA HIS A 186 12.33 6.19 -11.55
C HIS A 186 13.59 5.30 -11.58
N ALA A 187 14.77 5.81 -11.23
CA ALA A 187 16.00 5.01 -11.26
C ALA A 187 15.94 3.80 -10.31
N GLN A 188 15.35 3.98 -9.13
CA GLN A 188 15.13 2.92 -8.13
C GLN A 188 14.00 1.94 -8.54
N PRO A 189 14.27 0.65 -8.78
CA PRO A 189 13.25 -0.32 -9.22
C PRO A 189 12.11 -0.51 -8.23
N ILE A 190 12.37 -0.38 -6.92
CA ILE A 190 11.33 -0.53 -5.89
C ILE A 190 10.24 0.55 -6.01
N LEU A 191 10.58 1.75 -6.49
CA LEU A 191 9.63 2.84 -6.69
C LEU A 191 8.81 2.66 -7.98
N ARG A 192 9.34 1.95 -9.00
CA ARG A 192 8.55 1.60 -10.19
C ARG A 192 7.38 0.67 -9.84
N LYS A 193 7.52 -0.15 -8.80
CA LYS A 193 6.46 -1.04 -8.32
C LYS A 193 5.29 -0.30 -7.67
N THR A 194 5.39 1.00 -7.38
CA THR A 194 4.29 1.78 -6.77
C THR A 194 3.43 2.53 -7.80
N VAL A 195 3.72 2.39 -9.11
CA VAL A 195 2.96 3.03 -10.20
C VAL A 195 1.46 2.71 -10.15
N TYR A 196 1.08 1.51 -9.69
CA TYR A 196 -0.32 1.09 -9.59
C TYR A 196 -1.18 2.03 -8.73
N ARG A 197 -0.59 2.74 -7.77
CA ARG A 197 -1.28 3.73 -6.94
C ARG A 197 -1.92 4.82 -7.79
N MET A 198 -1.24 5.23 -8.86
CA MET A 198 -1.76 6.27 -9.76
C MET A 198 -2.90 5.74 -10.62
N ALA A 199 -2.87 4.45 -10.99
CA ALA A 199 -3.99 3.84 -11.71
C ALA A 199 -5.29 3.83 -10.89
N ALA A 200 -5.20 3.74 -9.56
CA ALA A 200 -6.36 3.86 -8.68
C ALA A 200 -6.91 5.29 -8.66
N PHE A 201 -6.06 6.31 -8.53
CA PHE A 201 -6.50 7.70 -8.59
C PHE A 201 -7.03 8.10 -9.97
N GLU A 202 -6.39 7.68 -11.05
CA GLU A 202 -6.87 7.88 -12.43
C GLU A 202 -8.26 7.28 -12.65
N ARG A 203 -8.60 6.20 -11.93
CA ARG A 203 -9.95 5.64 -11.96
C ARG A 203 -10.94 6.52 -11.21
N LEU A 204 -10.63 6.93 -9.99
CA LEU A 204 -11.51 7.82 -9.22
C LEU A 204 -11.77 9.15 -9.94
N ILE A 205 -10.76 9.70 -10.61
CA ILE A 205 -10.87 10.90 -11.46
C ILE A 205 -11.79 10.62 -12.66
N ARG A 206 -11.59 9.49 -13.36
CA ARG A 206 -12.42 9.12 -14.52
C ARG A 206 -13.88 8.87 -14.15
N ASP A 207 -14.10 8.33 -12.95
CA ASP A 207 -15.42 8.05 -12.40
C ASP A 207 -16.07 9.31 -11.78
N ASP A 208 -15.42 10.49 -11.92
CA ASP A 208 -15.87 11.80 -11.40
C ASP A 208 -16.10 11.81 -9.88
N ASN A 209 -15.43 10.92 -9.15
CA ASN A 209 -15.63 10.74 -7.72
C ASN A 209 -14.71 11.66 -6.89
N TRP A 210 -14.85 12.98 -7.08
CA TRP A 210 -14.04 14.00 -6.40
C TRP A 210 -14.34 14.09 -4.90
N ASP A 211 -15.59 13.80 -4.51
CA ASP A 211 -16.05 13.85 -3.12
C ASP A 211 -15.78 12.57 -2.32
N LEU A 212 -15.22 11.54 -2.95
CA LEU A 212 -15.03 10.21 -2.38
C LEU A 212 -16.34 9.60 -1.88
N ASP A 213 -17.40 9.78 -2.65
CA ASP A 213 -18.71 9.20 -2.40
C ASP A 213 -18.63 7.67 -2.37
N LEU A 214 -19.25 7.11 -1.34
CA LEU A 214 -19.27 5.68 -1.09
C LEU A 214 -20.47 5.03 -1.79
N PRO A 215 -20.33 3.80 -2.30
CA PRO A 215 -19.15 2.95 -2.25
C PRO A 215 -18.22 3.17 -3.46
N PHE A 216 -16.92 3.01 -3.26
CA PHE A 216 -15.95 2.96 -4.38
C PHE A 216 -14.96 1.80 -4.22
N LYS A 217 -14.13 1.54 -5.23
CA LYS A 217 -13.16 0.44 -5.22
C LYS A 217 -11.73 0.93 -5.37
N VAL A 218 -10.82 0.39 -4.55
CA VAL A 218 -9.36 0.59 -4.70
C VAL A 218 -8.65 -0.73 -4.46
N GLY A 219 -7.87 -1.19 -5.45
CA GLY A 219 -7.08 -2.43 -5.36
C GLY A 219 -7.87 -3.64 -4.86
N GLY A 220 -9.10 -3.79 -5.36
CA GLY A 220 -10.00 -4.92 -5.06
C GLY A 220 -10.93 -4.70 -3.90
N PHE A 221 -10.59 -3.75 -3.04
CA PHE A 221 -11.38 -3.47 -1.86
C PHE A 221 -12.50 -2.52 -2.20
N ARG A 222 -13.73 -2.98 -1.97
CA ARG A 222 -14.88 -2.10 -1.85
C ARG A 222 -14.73 -1.31 -0.55
N ILE A 223 -14.63 0.00 -0.67
CA ILE A 223 -14.70 0.93 0.45
C ILE A 223 -16.15 1.37 0.54
N ASP A 224 -16.79 1.06 1.66
CA ASP A 224 -18.14 1.47 1.99
C ASP A 224 -18.23 1.92 3.45
N GLU A 225 -19.37 2.49 3.80
CA GLU A 225 -19.58 3.06 5.13
C GLU A 225 -19.42 2.00 6.23
N LYS A 226 -19.84 0.76 5.99
CA LYS A 226 -19.64 -0.35 6.93
C LYS A 226 -18.16 -0.63 7.16
N THR A 227 -17.36 -0.67 6.09
CA THR A 227 -15.91 -0.91 6.16
C THR A 227 -15.19 0.22 6.90
N LEU A 228 -15.65 1.46 6.75
CA LEU A 228 -15.06 2.62 7.42
C LEU A 228 -15.56 2.79 8.87
N ARG A 229 -16.83 2.51 9.15
CA ARG A 229 -17.47 2.64 10.48
C ARG A 229 -17.20 1.50 11.42
N ALA A 230 -16.97 0.28 10.92
CA ALA A 230 -16.73 -0.88 11.76
C ALA A 230 -15.51 -0.71 12.69
N GLY A 231 -14.65 0.30 12.44
CA GLY A 231 -13.28 0.24 12.92
C GLY A 231 -12.66 -1.11 12.51
N PRO A 232 -11.51 -1.50 13.05
CA PRO A 232 -10.98 -2.82 12.78
C PRO A 232 -11.71 -3.83 13.66
N ALA A 233 -12.87 -4.33 13.20
CA ALA A 233 -13.57 -5.47 13.78
C ALA A 233 -13.89 -6.54 12.71
N LYS A 234 -13.13 -7.64 12.75
CA LYS A 234 -13.41 -8.99 12.21
C LYS A 234 -14.05 -9.07 10.80
N GLY A 235 -13.69 -8.19 9.88
CA GLY A 235 -13.81 -8.49 8.45
C GLY A 235 -12.75 -9.53 8.09
N ARG A 236 -13.15 -10.70 7.57
CA ARG A 236 -12.23 -11.75 7.13
C ARG A 236 -11.28 -11.14 6.10
N ALA A 237 -10.03 -10.90 6.51
CA ALA A 237 -9.01 -10.28 5.67
C ALA A 237 -8.87 -11.06 4.37
N ALA A 238 -8.65 -10.38 3.24
CA ALA A 238 -8.05 -11.02 2.07
C ALA A 238 -6.63 -11.46 2.48
N ARG A 239 -6.52 -12.68 2.96
CA ARG A 239 -5.26 -13.33 3.28
C ARG A 239 -4.42 -13.42 2.00
N ILE A 240 -3.10 -13.37 2.12
CA ILE A 240 -2.22 -13.69 0.99
C ILE A 240 -2.49 -15.16 0.67
N LEU A 241 -2.95 -15.44 -0.55
CA LEU A 241 -3.03 -16.82 -1.01
C LEU A 241 -1.65 -17.21 -1.48
N ALA A 242 -1.09 -18.28 -0.96
CA ALA A 242 0.27 -18.69 -1.27
C ALA A 242 0.37 -20.21 -1.26
N PRO A 243 1.40 -20.77 -1.92
CA PRO A 243 1.71 -22.19 -1.80
C PRO A 243 1.91 -22.55 -0.31
N ALA A 244 1.28 -23.64 0.12
CA ALA A 244 1.37 -24.14 1.48
C ALA A 244 1.14 -25.66 1.47
N ASP A 245 1.71 -26.37 2.45
CA ASP A 245 1.56 -27.83 2.58
C ASP A 245 0.10 -28.29 2.66
N THR A 246 -0.79 -27.44 3.15
CA THR A 246 -2.24 -27.61 3.08
C THR A 246 -2.84 -26.49 2.23
N PRO A 247 -3.50 -26.82 1.09
CA PRO A 247 -4.09 -25.82 0.21
C PRO A 247 -5.05 -24.90 0.93
N MET A 248 -4.87 -23.61 0.71
CA MET A 248 -5.75 -22.57 1.24
C MET A 248 -7.13 -22.69 0.58
N LYS A 249 -8.23 -22.70 1.36
CA LYS A 249 -9.60 -22.83 0.80
C LYS A 249 -10.50 -21.66 1.17
N GLY A 250 -11.38 -21.24 0.26
CA GLY A 250 -12.35 -20.16 0.53
C GLY A 250 -12.84 -19.42 -0.71
N ASP A 251 -13.82 -18.54 -0.51
CA ASP A 251 -14.40 -17.73 -1.59
C ASP A 251 -13.37 -16.77 -2.20
N ASP A 252 -12.41 -16.32 -1.40
CA ASP A 252 -11.27 -15.51 -1.84
C ASP A 252 -10.37 -16.23 -2.87
N VAL A 253 -10.31 -17.56 -2.80
CA VAL A 253 -9.63 -18.39 -3.80
C VAL A 253 -10.48 -18.53 -5.05
N ARG A 254 -11.80 -18.74 -4.90
CA ARG A 254 -12.72 -18.84 -6.04
C ARG A 254 -12.75 -17.57 -6.87
N GLU A 255 -12.74 -16.40 -6.22
CA GLU A 255 -12.70 -15.10 -6.90
C GLU A 255 -11.42 -14.93 -7.74
N VAL A 256 -10.27 -15.32 -7.19
CA VAL A 256 -8.99 -15.28 -7.90
C VAL A 256 -8.97 -16.25 -9.08
N GLN A 257 -9.42 -17.49 -8.87
CA GLN A 257 -9.52 -18.50 -9.94
C GLN A 257 -10.49 -18.05 -11.04
N ALA A 258 -11.65 -17.49 -10.68
CA ALA A 258 -12.61 -16.96 -11.62
C ALA A 258 -12.00 -15.82 -12.44
N ARG A 259 -11.24 -14.93 -11.78
CA ARG A 259 -10.59 -13.83 -12.47
C ARG A 259 -9.46 -14.28 -13.38
N LEU A 260 -8.64 -15.24 -12.94
CA LEU A 260 -7.63 -15.88 -13.79
C LEU A 260 -8.26 -16.49 -15.04
N ARG A 261 -9.37 -17.22 -14.86
CA ARG A 261 -10.14 -17.80 -15.97
C ARG A 261 -10.64 -16.73 -16.94
N GLU A 262 -11.25 -15.66 -16.45
CA GLU A 262 -11.69 -14.53 -17.29
C GLU A 262 -10.54 -13.92 -18.10
N LEU A 263 -9.33 -13.94 -17.56
CA LEU A 263 -8.12 -13.42 -18.20
C LEU A 263 -7.43 -14.41 -19.14
N GLY A 264 -7.99 -15.61 -19.31
CA GLY A 264 -7.44 -16.66 -20.17
C GLY A 264 -6.47 -17.63 -19.48
N TYR A 265 -6.28 -17.51 -18.17
CA TYR A 265 -5.51 -18.46 -17.35
C TYR A 265 -6.49 -19.52 -16.81
N GLY A 266 -6.65 -20.61 -17.56
CA GLY A 266 -7.75 -21.56 -17.37
C GLY A 266 -7.58 -22.55 -16.21
N ALA A 267 -8.57 -22.58 -15.31
CA ALA A 267 -9.13 -23.75 -14.63
C ALA A 267 -10.52 -23.35 -14.06
N ASP A 268 -11.38 -24.33 -13.76
CA ASP A 268 -12.64 -24.04 -13.07
C ASP A 268 -12.38 -23.69 -11.59
N PRO A 269 -13.09 -22.70 -10.99
CA PRO A 269 -12.87 -22.31 -9.60
C PRO A 269 -13.19 -23.42 -8.58
N THR A 270 -12.17 -24.19 -8.18
CA THR A 270 -12.26 -25.25 -7.16
C THR A 270 -12.48 -24.67 -5.76
N GLY A 271 -12.03 -23.43 -5.52
CA GLY A 271 -11.97 -22.80 -4.22
C GLY A 271 -10.86 -23.33 -3.32
N ALA A 272 -9.93 -24.10 -3.86
CA ALA A 272 -8.70 -24.56 -3.23
C ALA A 272 -7.48 -23.97 -3.96
N TYR A 273 -6.53 -23.43 -3.20
CA TYR A 273 -5.30 -22.86 -3.72
C TYR A 273 -4.25 -23.96 -3.77
N ASP A 274 -4.47 -24.88 -4.71
CA ASP A 274 -3.65 -26.05 -5.02
C ASP A 274 -2.49 -25.70 -5.96
N ASP A 275 -1.66 -26.69 -6.29
CA ASP A 275 -0.50 -26.52 -7.16
C ASP A 275 -0.90 -25.99 -8.55
N ASP A 276 -2.04 -26.43 -9.09
CA ASP A 276 -2.60 -25.92 -10.35
C ASP A 276 -2.89 -24.42 -10.26
N THR A 277 -3.55 -23.98 -9.17
CA THR A 277 -3.81 -22.55 -8.94
C THR A 277 -2.50 -21.76 -8.79
N VAL A 278 -1.49 -22.32 -8.11
CA VAL A 278 -0.17 -21.71 -7.97
C VAL A 278 0.49 -21.52 -9.33
N GLU A 279 0.42 -22.51 -10.23
CA GLU A 279 0.97 -22.40 -11.58
C GLU A 279 0.25 -21.34 -12.42
N LEU A 280 -1.08 -21.29 -12.36
CA LEU A 280 -1.86 -20.26 -13.05
C LEU A 280 -1.50 -18.85 -12.56
N VAL A 281 -1.33 -18.68 -11.24
CA VAL A 281 -0.87 -17.43 -10.65
C VAL A 281 0.54 -17.08 -11.11
N ARG A 282 1.46 -18.05 -11.18
CA ARG A 282 2.83 -17.79 -11.69
C ARG A 282 2.84 -17.34 -13.14
N LYS A 283 2.06 -18.01 -14.00
CA LYS A 283 1.90 -17.62 -15.42
C LYS A 283 1.35 -16.20 -15.54
N PHE A 284 0.33 -15.88 -14.75
CA PHE A 284 -0.21 -14.52 -14.70
C PHE A 284 0.83 -13.50 -14.19
N GLN A 285 1.55 -13.83 -13.12
CA GLN A 285 2.59 -12.97 -12.56
C GLN A 285 3.69 -12.68 -13.58
N GLU A 286 4.14 -13.70 -14.32
CA GLU A 286 5.15 -13.58 -15.36
C GLU A 286 4.67 -12.66 -16.50
N ALA A 287 3.48 -12.91 -17.05
CA ALA A 287 2.91 -12.11 -18.12
C ALA A 287 2.67 -10.64 -17.75
N HIS A 288 2.50 -10.35 -16.46
CA HIS A 288 2.24 -9.00 -15.96
C HIS A 288 3.45 -8.36 -15.26
N GLY A 289 4.65 -8.93 -15.38
CA GLY A 289 5.89 -8.37 -14.83
C GLY A 289 5.90 -8.27 -13.30
N LEU A 290 5.17 -9.17 -12.63
CA LEU A 290 5.10 -9.29 -11.18
C LEU A 290 6.18 -10.25 -10.67
N LYS A 291 6.37 -10.30 -9.34
CA LYS A 291 7.21 -11.32 -8.72
C LYS A 291 6.55 -12.68 -8.91
N VAL A 292 7.24 -13.61 -9.58
CA VAL A 292 6.75 -14.97 -9.86
C VAL A 292 6.99 -15.88 -8.65
N ASP A 293 6.19 -15.70 -7.61
CA ASP A 293 6.26 -16.52 -6.39
C ASP A 293 5.04 -17.43 -6.21
N GLY A 294 4.05 -17.32 -7.10
CA GLY A 294 2.80 -18.06 -7.01
C GLY A 294 1.93 -17.59 -5.85
N ALA A 295 2.19 -16.40 -5.27
CA ALA A 295 1.41 -15.83 -4.19
C ALA A 295 0.53 -14.66 -4.67
N VAL A 296 -0.75 -14.69 -4.31
CA VAL A 296 -1.70 -13.62 -4.57
C VAL A 296 -1.71 -12.63 -3.42
N GLY A 297 -0.66 -11.81 -3.41
CA GLY A 297 -0.55 -10.60 -2.60
C GLY A 297 -1.24 -9.38 -3.25
N PRO A 298 -1.17 -8.19 -2.62
CA PRO A 298 -1.86 -6.99 -3.10
C PRO A 298 -1.51 -6.58 -4.54
N ALA A 299 -0.24 -6.70 -4.93
CA ALA A 299 0.20 -6.40 -6.29
C ALA A 299 -0.41 -7.35 -7.33
N THR A 300 -0.44 -8.65 -7.03
CA THR A 300 -1.07 -9.66 -7.89
C THR A 300 -2.58 -9.43 -8.01
N ARG A 301 -3.28 -9.13 -6.91
CA ARG A 301 -4.73 -8.82 -6.93
C ARG A 301 -5.05 -7.58 -7.75
N ALA A 302 -4.32 -6.49 -7.52
CA ALA A 302 -4.50 -5.25 -8.29
C ALA A 302 -4.27 -5.48 -9.79
N SER A 303 -3.26 -6.27 -10.14
CA SER A 303 -3.01 -6.65 -11.53
C SER A 303 -4.17 -7.48 -12.10
N LEU A 304 -4.65 -8.50 -11.38
CA LEU A 304 -5.79 -9.34 -11.82
C LEU A 304 -7.03 -8.49 -12.12
N GLU A 305 -7.34 -7.51 -11.28
CA GLU A 305 -8.50 -6.63 -11.51
C GLU A 305 -8.35 -5.70 -12.70
N THR A 306 -7.14 -5.24 -12.97
CA THR A 306 -6.87 -4.25 -14.03
C THR A 306 -6.54 -4.87 -15.37
N ALA A 307 -6.10 -6.13 -15.37
CA ALA A 307 -5.86 -6.89 -16.58
C ALA A 307 -7.14 -7.01 -17.41
N ARG A 308 -7.01 -7.00 -18.73
CA ARG A 308 -8.11 -7.23 -19.65
C ARG A 308 -7.96 -8.64 -20.25
N PRO A 309 -9.05 -9.35 -20.54
CA PRO A 309 -8.99 -10.60 -21.26
C PRO A 309 -8.22 -10.41 -22.57
N ALA A 310 -7.29 -11.31 -22.86
CA ALA A 310 -6.70 -11.36 -24.19
C ALA A 310 -7.81 -11.66 -25.20
N THR A 311 -7.91 -10.85 -26.25
CA THR A 311 -8.84 -11.10 -27.35
C THR A 311 -8.39 -12.40 -28.05
N PRO A 312 -9.27 -13.39 -28.30
CA PRO A 312 -8.83 -14.60 -28.94
C PRO A 312 -8.50 -14.37 -30.43
N ASN A 313 -7.41 -15.02 -30.85
CA ASN A 313 -6.85 -15.21 -32.20
C ASN A 313 -5.83 -14.16 -32.69
N ALA A 314 -4.63 -14.51 -33.18
CA ALA A 314 -4.21 -15.74 -33.88
C ALA A 314 -2.80 -16.22 -33.50
N ALA A 315 -2.64 -17.54 -33.50
CA ALA A 315 -1.36 -18.24 -33.49
C ALA A 315 -0.66 -18.18 -34.86
N HIS A 316 0.66 -18.41 -34.83
CA HIS A 316 1.61 -18.69 -35.93
C HIS A 316 2.30 -17.52 -36.66
N ALA A 317 3.55 -17.26 -36.25
CA ALA A 317 4.78 -17.24 -37.08
C ALA A 317 5.97 -17.01 -36.09
N GLU A 318 6.78 -18.01 -35.71
CA GLU A 318 7.98 -18.53 -36.43
C GLU A 318 9.11 -17.47 -36.46
N ALA A 319 10.39 -17.65 -36.07
CA ALA A 319 11.18 -18.70 -35.43
C ALA A 319 12.49 -18.03 -34.89
N ALA A 320 13.17 -18.72 -33.96
CA ALA A 320 14.51 -18.46 -33.37
C ALA A 320 15.65 -18.27 -34.44
N PRO A 321 16.91 -17.86 -34.13
CA PRO A 321 17.63 -18.16 -32.87
C PRO A 321 18.62 -17.12 -32.28
N GLU A 322 18.97 -17.37 -31.02
CA GLU A 322 20.16 -16.92 -30.28
C GLU A 322 21.45 -17.45 -30.95
N PRO A 323 22.68 -16.87 -30.77
CA PRO A 323 23.39 -17.11 -29.50
C PRO A 323 24.52 -16.12 -29.06
N ALA A 324 24.96 -16.35 -27.81
CA ALA A 324 26.35 -16.43 -27.33
C ALA A 324 27.11 -15.19 -26.77
N VAL A 325 27.26 -15.22 -25.43
CA VAL A 325 28.50 -15.10 -24.60
C VAL A 325 29.59 -14.08 -24.99
N LEU A 326 29.97 -13.15 -24.09
CA LEU A 326 31.28 -13.15 -23.36
C LEU A 326 31.54 -11.83 -22.58
N ALA A 327 32.03 -12.04 -21.34
CA ALA A 327 33.13 -11.34 -20.66
C ALA A 327 33.02 -9.88 -20.15
N ALA A 328 33.66 -9.72 -18.99
CA ALA A 328 33.83 -8.53 -18.17
C ALA A 328 34.83 -7.50 -18.71
N ALA A 329 34.51 -6.22 -18.41
CA ALA A 329 35.38 -5.05 -18.13
C ALA A 329 36.42 -4.59 -19.19
N PRO A 330 36.95 -3.32 -19.17
CA PRO A 330 36.79 -2.24 -18.19
C PRO A 330 36.42 -0.85 -18.80
N HIS A 331 36.28 0.14 -17.93
CA HIS A 331 36.22 1.58 -18.25
C HIS A 331 37.41 2.06 -19.09
N PRO A 332 37.19 3.12 -19.90
CA PRO A 332 38.23 4.11 -20.11
C PRO A 332 37.79 5.55 -19.79
N ALA A 333 38.78 6.27 -19.24
CA ALA A 333 38.97 7.71 -19.00
C ALA A 333 37.97 8.45 -18.09
#